data_AF-A0A3D1CT86-F1
#
_entry.id   AF-A0A3D1CT86-F1
#
_cell.length_a   1.000
_cell.length_b   1.000
_cell.length_c   1.000
_cell.angle_alpha   90.00
_cell.angle_beta   90.00
_cell.angle_gamma   90.00
#
_symmetry.space_group_name_H-M   'P 1'
#
loop_
_entity.id
_entity.type
_entity.pdbx_description
1 polymer ?
#
loop_
_entity_poly.entity_id
_entity_poly.type
_entity_poly.pdbx_seq_one_letter_code
_entity_poly.pdbx_strand_id
1 'polypeptide(L)'
;MSIESGPEGEKHKELEKPPTLNIFSDYATTIAALRELEGDSWLAEEEFSSNEHSLGRAYNAVLNGDPERSFYGKGGVHRFFIDDNGLVYYSKMHGSTNVDQAKKLGLNIS
;
A
#
# COMPACT_ATOMS: atom_id res chain seq x y z
N MET A 1 43.33 -36.58 6.70
CA MET A 1 43.06 -35.25 6.12
C MET A 1 41.67 -34.87 6.59
N SER A 2 41.58 -34.00 7.60
CA SER A 2 40.31 -33.51 8.13
C SER A 2 39.98 -32.22 7.39
N ILE A 3 38.87 -32.20 6.66
CA ILE A 3 38.26 -30.95 6.20
C ILE A 3 37.25 -30.56 7.26
N GLU A 4 37.65 -29.62 8.12
CA GLU A 4 36.74 -28.98 9.06
C GLU A 4 35.72 -28.15 8.27
N SER A 5 34.45 -28.44 8.52
CA SER A 5 33.29 -27.72 8.00
C SER A 5 33.40 -26.24 8.35
N GLY A 6 33.35 -25.38 7.34
CA GLY A 6 33.20 -23.94 7.52
C GLY A 6 31.88 -23.61 8.23
N PRO A 7 31.80 -22.48 8.96
CA PRO A 7 30.62 -22.14 9.72
C PRO A 7 29.41 -21.90 8.81
N GLU A 8 28.42 -22.78 8.93
CA GLU A 8 27.03 -22.51 8.62
C GLU A 8 26.56 -21.28 9.40
N GLY A 9 25.90 -20.32 8.74
CA GLY A 9 25.12 -19.35 9.50
C GLY A 9 24.94 -17.95 8.92
N GLU A 10 24.92 -17.73 7.61
CA GLU A 10 24.11 -16.60 7.12
C GLU A 10 22.64 -17.04 7.15
N LYS A 11 22.03 -16.92 8.34
CA LYS A 11 20.58 -16.75 8.43
C LYS A 11 20.28 -15.44 7.71
N HIS A 12 20.00 -15.53 6.41
CA HIS A 12 19.22 -14.51 5.73
C HIS A 12 18.01 -14.28 6.64
N LYS A 13 17.93 -13.10 7.27
CA LYS A 13 16.68 -12.63 7.85
C LYS A 13 15.64 -12.86 6.76
N GLU A 14 14.75 -13.82 6.96
CA GLU A 14 13.46 -13.80 6.28
C GLU A 14 12.96 -12.39 6.54
N LEU A 15 13.03 -11.54 5.51
CA LEU A 15 12.43 -10.22 5.54
C LEU A 15 10.97 -10.52 5.82
N GLU A 16 10.56 -10.40 7.09
CA GLU A 16 9.18 -10.50 7.51
C GLU A 16 8.40 -9.73 6.47
N LYS A 17 7.59 -10.45 5.68
CA LYS A 17 6.74 -9.80 4.72
C LYS A 17 6.00 -8.73 5.51
N PRO A 18 6.03 -7.47 5.08
CA PRO A 18 5.35 -6.43 5.81
C PRO A 18 3.90 -6.90 5.98
N PRO A 19 3.31 -6.72 7.18
CA PRO A 19 1.94 -7.10 7.40
C PRO A 19 1.08 -6.44 6.32
N THR A 20 0.09 -7.19 5.84
CA THR A 20 -0.83 -6.67 4.83
C THR A 20 -1.48 -5.39 5.36
N LEU A 21 -1.37 -4.30 4.60
CA LEU A 21 -1.94 -3.02 5.01
C LEU A 21 -3.45 -3.11 5.11
N ASN A 22 -3.96 -2.71 6.27
CA ASN A 22 -5.37 -2.66 6.57
C ASN A 22 -5.68 -1.32 7.25
N ILE A 23 -6.50 -0.53 6.57
CA ILE A 23 -6.84 0.84 7.01
C ILE A 23 -7.77 0.86 8.22
N PHE A 24 -8.51 -0.21 8.48
CA PHE A 24 -9.39 -0.32 9.65
C PHE A 24 -8.62 -0.69 10.92
N SER A 25 -7.61 -1.55 10.81
CA SER A 25 -6.80 -1.92 11.98
C SER A 25 -5.66 -0.94 12.26
N ASP A 26 -5.10 -0.32 11.22
CA ASP A 26 -3.99 0.63 11.38
C ASP A 26 -3.97 1.72 10.29
N TYR A 27 -4.75 2.77 10.56
CA TYR A 27 -4.82 3.94 9.69
C TYR A 27 -3.47 4.65 9.56
N ALA A 28 -2.72 4.81 10.66
CA ALA A 28 -1.47 5.56 10.67
C ALA A 28 -0.38 4.88 9.83
N THR A 29 -0.22 3.57 9.96
CA THR A 29 0.72 2.79 9.16
C THR A 29 0.31 2.77 7.69
N THR A 30 -0.98 2.68 7.40
CA THR A 30 -1.49 2.74 6.01
C THR A 30 -1.15 4.08 5.35
N ILE A 31 -1.40 5.21 6.02
CA ILE A 31 -1.03 6.53 5.51
C ILE A 31 0.48 6.66 5.31
N ALA A 32 1.28 6.20 6.28
CA ALA A 32 2.73 6.26 6.20
C ALA A 32 3.27 5.49 4.98
N ALA A 33 2.76 4.28 4.74
CA ALA A 33 3.13 3.47 3.58
C ALA A 33 2.71 4.13 2.25
N LEU A 34 1.51 4.70 2.16
CA LEU A 34 1.06 5.41 0.97
C LEU A 34 1.91 6.67 0.70
N ARG A 35 2.30 7.41 1.75
CA ARG A 35 3.24 8.54 1.65
C ARG A 35 4.64 8.11 1.23
N GLU A 36 5.13 6.97 1.71
CA GLU A 36 6.43 6.44 1.27
C GLU A 36 6.41 6.02 -0.20
N LEU A 37 5.27 5.54 -0.70
CA LEU A 37 5.10 5.12 -2.08
C LEU A 37 4.91 6.30 -3.06
N GLU A 38 4.13 7.30 -2.68
CA GLU A 38 3.72 8.43 -3.55
C GLU A 38 4.53 9.72 -3.30
N GLY A 39 5.17 9.82 -2.14
CA GLY A 39 5.82 11.03 -1.63
C GLY A 39 4.94 11.85 -0.68
N ASP A 40 5.57 12.65 0.18
CA ASP A 40 4.89 13.45 1.20
C ASP A 40 3.88 14.46 0.66
N SER A 41 4.07 14.93 -0.58
CA SER A 41 3.14 15.87 -1.22
C SER A 41 1.84 15.22 -1.67
N TRP A 42 1.76 13.89 -1.73
CA TRP A 42 0.60 13.17 -2.25
C TRP A 42 -0.69 13.51 -1.50
N LEU A 43 -0.66 13.52 -0.17
CA LEU A 43 -1.86 13.81 0.62
C LEU A 43 -2.39 15.23 0.36
N ALA A 44 -1.49 16.20 0.17
CA ALA A 44 -1.88 17.56 -0.16
C ALA A 44 -2.43 17.65 -1.60
N GLU A 45 -1.80 16.98 -2.56
CA GLU A 45 -2.24 16.94 -3.96
C GLU A 45 -3.56 16.17 -4.14
N GLU A 46 -3.82 15.18 -3.28
CA GLU A 46 -5.05 14.37 -3.28
C GLU A 46 -6.28 15.19 -2.92
N GLU A 47 -6.19 16.09 -1.93
CA GLU A 47 -7.25 17.06 -1.62
C GLU A 47 -7.58 18.01 -2.81
N PHE A 48 -6.63 18.24 -3.72
CA PHE A 48 -6.87 19.03 -4.94
C PHE A 48 -7.45 18.21 -6.09
N SER A 49 -7.15 16.91 -6.17
CA SER A 49 -7.66 16.01 -7.21
C SER A 49 -9.06 15.50 -6.82
N SER A 50 -10.11 16.05 -7.43
CA SER A 50 -11.54 15.70 -7.24
C SER A 50 -11.86 14.95 -5.93
N ASN A 51 -12.42 15.67 -4.96
CA ASN A 51 -12.86 15.14 -3.65
C ASN A 51 -13.60 13.79 -3.72
N GLU A 52 -14.25 13.50 -4.84
CA GLU A 52 -14.98 12.25 -5.12
C GLU A 52 -14.13 10.98 -5.03
N HIS A 53 -12.81 11.07 -5.18
CA HIS A 53 -11.89 9.92 -5.19
C HIS A 53 -10.70 10.10 -4.25
N SER A 54 -10.94 10.85 -3.17
CA SER A 54 -10.04 10.94 -2.03
C SER A 54 -9.98 9.61 -1.25
N LEU A 55 -8.89 9.38 -0.53
CA LEU A 55 -8.77 8.30 0.45
C LEU A 55 -9.89 8.39 1.49
N GLY A 56 -10.20 9.60 1.96
CA GLY A 56 -11.29 9.84 2.91
C GLY A 56 -12.65 9.42 2.35
N ARG A 57 -12.92 9.68 1.07
CA ARG A 57 -14.15 9.23 0.41
C ARG A 57 -14.17 7.72 0.20
N ALA A 58 -13.08 7.12 -0.29
CA ALA A 58 -12.98 5.67 -0.44
C ALA A 58 -13.16 4.93 0.89
N TYR A 59 -12.57 5.46 1.98
CA TYR A 59 -12.74 4.93 3.33
C TYR A 59 -14.22 4.94 3.77
N ASN A 60 -14.88 6.09 3.61
CA ASN A 60 -16.31 6.21 3.92
C ASN A 60 -17.18 5.32 3.02
N ALA A 61 -16.82 5.17 1.74
CA ALA A 61 -17.51 4.30 0.80
C ALA A 61 -17.49 2.85 1.28
N VAL A 62 -16.36 2.34 1.78
CA VAL A 62 -16.28 0.99 2.35
C VAL A 62 -17.19 0.86 3.58
N LEU A 63 -17.18 1.84 4.48
CA LEU A 63 -18.03 1.83 5.68
C LEU A 63 -19.54 1.83 5.36
N ASN A 64 -19.93 2.47 4.25
CA ASN A 64 -21.31 2.54 3.81
C ASN A 64 -21.72 1.42 2.84
N GLY A 65 -20.78 0.55 2.44
CA GLY A 65 -21.02 -0.49 1.43
C GLY A 65 -21.14 0.05 0.00
N ASP A 66 -20.66 1.27 -0.26
CA ASP A 66 -20.67 1.89 -1.58
C ASP A 66 -19.61 1.30 -2.52
N PRO A 67 -19.82 1.32 -3.84
CA PRO A 67 -18.87 0.82 -4.82
C PRO A 67 -17.66 1.76 -5.09
N GLU A 68 -17.72 3.03 -4.68
CA GLU A 68 -16.67 4.04 -4.92
C GLU A 68 -15.47 3.89 -3.97
N ARG A 69 -14.81 2.74 -3.99
CA ARG A 69 -13.72 2.41 -3.04
C ARG A 69 -12.31 2.63 -3.61
N SER A 70 -12.24 3.18 -4.82
CA SER A 70 -10.98 3.50 -5.50
C SER A 70 -10.59 4.94 -5.24
N PHE A 71 -9.30 5.19 -5.02
CA PHE A 71 -8.79 6.53 -4.75
C PHE A 71 -7.51 6.85 -5.53
N TYR A 72 -7.23 8.14 -5.63
CA TYR A 72 -6.12 8.67 -6.43
C TYR A 72 -4.75 8.44 -5.78
N GLY A 73 -3.79 8.15 -6.65
CA GLY A 73 -2.36 8.35 -6.38
C GLY A 73 -1.88 9.72 -6.80
N LYS A 74 -0.59 9.97 -6.62
CA LYS A 74 0.03 11.20 -7.10
C LYS A 74 -0.18 11.37 -8.61
N GLY A 75 -0.61 12.56 -9.02
CA GLY A 75 -0.96 12.86 -10.41
C GLY A 75 -2.40 12.55 -10.83
N GLY A 76 -3.30 12.20 -9.90
CA GLY A 76 -4.74 12.10 -10.16
C GLY A 76 -5.20 10.83 -10.88
N VAL A 77 -4.45 9.72 -10.74
CA VAL A 77 -4.78 8.43 -11.35
C VAL A 77 -5.31 7.46 -10.29
N HIS A 78 -6.43 6.78 -10.56
CA HIS A 78 -6.99 5.76 -9.65
C HIS A 78 -6.05 4.56 -9.57
N ARG A 79 -5.15 4.57 -8.59
CA ARG A 79 -4.16 3.50 -8.44
C ARG A 79 -4.38 2.66 -7.20
N PHE A 80 -5.25 3.09 -6.30
CA PHE A 80 -5.51 2.37 -5.06
C PHE A 80 -6.97 2.01 -4.93
N PHE A 81 -7.23 0.96 -4.16
CA PHE A 81 -8.57 0.45 -3.87
C PHE A 81 -8.60 -0.14 -2.45
N ILE A 82 -9.75 -0.04 -1.78
CA ILE A 82 -9.99 -0.62 -0.45
C ILE A 82 -11.09 -1.69 -0.56
N ASP A 83 -10.81 -2.91 -0.08
CA ASP A 83 -11.83 -3.97 -0.03
C ASP A 83 -12.78 -3.84 1.18
N ASP A 84 -13.77 -4.74 1.28
CA ASP A 84 -14.74 -4.77 2.39
C ASP A 84 -14.10 -4.99 3.77
N ASN A 85 -12.87 -5.51 3.82
CA ASN A 85 -12.16 -5.79 5.06
C ASN A 85 -11.18 -4.66 5.43
N GLY A 86 -11.12 -3.59 4.63
CA GLY A 86 -10.19 -2.48 4.82
C GLY A 86 -8.79 -2.74 4.27
N LEU A 87 -8.57 -3.84 3.54
CA LEU A 87 -7.30 -4.12 2.90
C LEU A 87 -7.07 -3.16 1.74
N VAL A 88 -5.86 -2.60 1.67
CA VAL A 88 -5.51 -1.64 0.63
C VAL A 88 -4.74 -2.36 -0.49
N TYR A 89 -5.16 -2.09 -1.73
CA TYR A 89 -4.61 -2.66 -2.95
C TYR A 89 -3.97 -1.56 -3.80
N TYR A 90 -2.84 -1.89 -4.41
CA TYR A 90 -2.20 -1.13 -5.48
C TYR A 90 -2.54 -1.77 -6.84
N SER A 91 -3.08 -0.99 -7.77
CA SER A 91 -3.43 -1.44 -9.12
C SER A 91 -2.19 -1.50 -10.01
N LYS A 92 -1.87 -2.65 -10.59
CA LYS A 92 -0.80 -2.78 -11.61
C LYS A 92 -1.15 -2.11 -12.93
N MET A 93 -2.45 -1.98 -13.24
CA MET A 93 -2.91 -1.40 -14.51
C MET A 93 -2.77 0.12 -14.52
N HIS A 94 -2.97 0.76 -13.37
CA HIS A 94 -2.95 2.21 -13.23
C HIS A 94 -1.72 2.72 -12.46
N GLY A 95 -0.98 1.81 -11.81
CA GLY A 95 0.30 2.07 -11.16
C GLY A 95 1.46 1.93 -12.14
N SER A 96 2.15 3.03 -12.41
CA SER A 96 3.10 3.09 -13.53
C SER A 96 4.47 2.47 -13.26
N THR A 97 4.91 2.30 -12.00
CA THR A 97 6.33 1.94 -11.75
C THR A 97 6.70 1.38 -10.36
N ASN A 98 5.80 1.33 -9.37
CA ASN A 98 6.22 1.08 -7.97
C ASN A 98 5.68 -0.23 -7.36
N VAL A 99 5.34 -1.24 -8.18
CA VAL A 99 4.74 -2.50 -7.69
C VAL A 99 5.61 -3.21 -6.65
N ASP A 100 6.92 -3.28 -6.86
CA ASP A 100 7.81 -3.97 -5.91
C ASP A 100 7.99 -3.19 -4.61
N GLN A 101 7.95 -1.86 -4.67
CA GLN A 101 7.94 -1.02 -3.47
C GLN A 101 6.60 -1.17 -2.73
N ALA A 102 5.47 -1.17 -3.45
CA ALA A 102 4.16 -1.39 -2.86
C ALA A 102 4.09 -2.72 -2.09
N LYS A 103 4.60 -3.81 -2.67
CA LYS A 103 4.71 -5.11 -1.97
C LYS A 103 5.59 -5.03 -0.71
N LYS A 104 6.74 -4.33 -0.80
CA LYS A 104 7.64 -4.11 0.35
C LYS A 104 7.05 -3.21 1.43
N LEU A 105 5.97 -2.50 1.14
CA LEU A 105 5.23 -1.68 2.11
C LEU A 105 3.98 -2.38 2.64
N GLY A 106 3.72 -3.63 2.20
CA GLY A 106 2.58 -4.42 2.67
C GLY A 106 1.29 -4.21 1.89
N LEU A 107 1.32 -3.46 0.78
CA LEU A 107 0.15 -3.33 -0.09
C LEU A 107 -0.13 -4.63 -0.83
N ASN A 108 -1.41 -5.00 -0.90
CA ASN A 108 -1.84 -6.02 -1.84
C ASN A 108 -1.74 -5.49 -3.26
N ILE A 109 -1.60 -6.38 -4.23
CA ILE A 109 -1.51 -5.97 -5.62
C ILE A 109 -2.68 -6.53 -6.41
N SER A 110 -3.42 -5.64 -7.06
CA SER A 110 -4.54 -5.95 -7.96
C SER A 110 -4.17 -5.83 -9.43
#